data_AF-E3NMV2-F1
#
_entry.id   AF-E3NMV2-F1
#
_cell.length_a   1.000
_cell.length_b   1.000
_cell.length_c   1.000
_cell.angle_alpha   90.00
_cell.angle_beta   90.00
_cell.angle_gamma   90.00
#
_symmetry.space_group_name_H-M   'P 1'
#
loop_
_entity.id
_entity.type
_entity.pdbx_description
1 polymer ?
#
loop_
_entity_poly.entity_id
_entity_poly.type
_entity_poly.pdbx_seq_one_letter_code
_entity_poly.pdbx_strand_id
1 'polypeptide(L)'
;MVRKKQCAALVKLYGREITRCLEPIYQEPEKGEYFEELLSLGRIEELIGEFENAVDFSKKLFQELSESPLTRDDEERLYKNVMTYLQACLPGSNVHKLLKCSDRTMRRSQFSTILNNLDGFLRYSDPETILRYLDCYPHYTDVVIALRREIEQNRNDETEDEDFIKKLILRTVPMLGESSAYDIMFSIHENTSNNLNEEAKTFIENVLQLKRGGFKAFYGE
;
A
#
# COMPACT_ATOMS: atom_id res chain seq x y z
N MET A 1 10.43 0.29 -16.75
CA MET A 1 10.69 0.62 -15.33
C MET A 1 9.42 0.83 -14.52
N VAL A 2 8.41 1.55 -15.03
CA VAL A 2 7.13 1.85 -14.34
C VAL A 2 6.49 0.66 -13.62
N ARG A 3 6.44 -0.53 -14.25
CA ARG A 3 5.83 -1.73 -13.64
C ARG A 3 6.53 -2.22 -12.37
N LYS A 4 7.87 -2.11 -12.29
CA LYS A 4 8.63 -2.58 -11.12
C LYS A 4 8.32 -1.75 -9.88
N LYS A 5 8.31 -0.42 -10.04
CA LYS A 5 7.95 0.53 -8.98
C LYS A 5 6.53 0.30 -8.47
N GLN A 6 5.59 -0.01 -9.37
CA GLN A 6 4.21 -0.34 -8.99
C GLN A 6 4.12 -1.64 -8.18
N CYS A 7 4.89 -2.66 -8.55
CA CYS A 7 4.95 -3.91 -7.79
C CYS A 7 5.49 -3.69 -6.36
N ALA A 8 6.59 -2.95 -6.21
CA ALA A 8 7.11 -2.57 -4.89
C ALA A 8 6.09 -1.74 -4.09
N ALA A 9 5.43 -0.79 -4.74
CA ALA A 9 4.41 0.04 -4.11
C ALA A 9 3.22 -0.78 -3.61
N LEU A 10 2.81 -1.83 -4.33
CA LEU A 10 1.74 -2.74 -3.88
C LEU A 10 2.17 -3.56 -2.66
N VAL A 11 3.40 -4.09 -2.65
CA VAL A 11 3.93 -4.80 -1.46
C VAL A 11 3.94 -3.86 -0.26
N LYS A 12 4.39 -2.61 -0.43
CA LYS A 12 4.39 -1.61 0.64
C LYS A 12 2.97 -1.23 1.08
N LEU A 13 2.05 -1.07 0.13
CA LEU A 13 0.66 -0.73 0.44
C LEU A 13 0.00 -1.83 1.22
N TYR A 14 0.14 -3.10 0.85
CA TYR A 14 -0.55 -4.26 1.44
C TYR A 14 0.31 -5.06 2.42
N GLY A 15 1.38 -4.47 2.95
CA GLY A 15 2.37 -5.17 3.79
C GLY A 15 1.73 -5.92 4.95
N ARG A 16 0.77 -5.30 5.66
CA ARG A 16 0.08 -5.92 6.80
C ARG A 16 -0.69 -7.19 6.42
N GLU A 17 -1.41 -7.16 5.29
CA GLU A 17 -2.18 -8.30 4.81
C GLU A 17 -1.26 -9.40 4.26
N ILE A 18 -0.14 -9.02 3.64
CA ILE A 18 0.90 -9.96 3.20
C ILE A 18 1.50 -10.63 4.43
N THR A 19 1.90 -9.89 5.46
CA THR A 19 2.44 -10.41 6.72
C THR A 19 1.52 -11.47 7.33
N ARG A 20 0.22 -11.17 7.46
CA ARG A 20 -0.78 -12.14 7.96
C ARG A 20 -0.84 -13.42 7.12
N CYS A 21 -0.64 -13.31 5.80
CA CYS A 21 -0.60 -14.49 4.91
C CYS A 21 0.65 -15.35 5.11
N LEU A 22 1.69 -14.86 5.78
CA LEU A 22 2.92 -15.62 6.07
C LEU A 22 2.83 -16.39 7.39
N GLU A 23 1.86 -16.09 8.27
CA GLU A 23 1.65 -16.81 9.54
C GLU A 23 1.59 -18.35 9.39
N PRO A 24 0.95 -18.93 8.35
CA PRO A 24 0.92 -20.39 8.18
C PRO A 24 2.31 -21.05 8.05
N ILE A 25 3.33 -20.31 7.59
CA ILE A 25 4.71 -20.83 7.47
C ILE A 25 5.26 -21.23 8.85
N TYR A 26 4.77 -20.62 9.94
CA TYR A 26 5.18 -20.97 11.29
C TYR A 26 4.85 -22.43 11.66
N GLN A 27 3.76 -22.98 11.13
CA GLN A 27 3.34 -24.36 11.38
C GLN A 27 3.71 -25.31 10.23
N GLU A 28 3.89 -24.78 9.02
CA GLU A 28 4.20 -25.51 7.79
C GLU A 28 5.43 -24.85 7.12
N PRO A 29 6.65 -25.06 7.65
CA PRO A 29 7.86 -24.35 7.23
C PRO A 29 8.23 -24.55 5.76
N GLU A 30 7.83 -25.69 5.18
CA GLU A 30 8.02 -26.02 3.77
C GLU A 30 7.34 -25.02 2.83
N LYS A 31 6.27 -24.35 3.29
CA LYS A 31 5.62 -23.26 2.53
C LYS A 31 6.52 -22.02 2.41
N GLY A 32 7.62 -21.99 3.15
CA GLY A 32 8.68 -21.00 3.06
C GLY A 32 9.56 -21.11 1.83
N GLU A 33 9.54 -22.24 1.09
CA GLU A 33 10.41 -22.51 -0.06
C GLU A 33 10.37 -21.39 -1.13
N TYR A 34 9.21 -20.73 -1.27
CA TYR A 34 8.99 -19.61 -2.20
C TYR A 34 9.83 -18.36 -1.89
N PHE A 35 10.50 -18.33 -0.73
CA PHE A 35 11.30 -17.21 -0.26
C PHE A 35 12.77 -17.56 -0.05
N GLU A 36 13.21 -18.79 -0.35
CA GLU A 36 14.60 -19.25 -0.11
C GLU A 36 15.66 -18.35 -0.75
N GLU A 37 15.42 -17.84 -1.96
CA GLU A 37 16.36 -16.94 -2.62
C GLU A 37 16.58 -15.62 -1.85
N LEU A 38 15.59 -15.20 -1.06
CA LEU A 38 15.62 -13.92 -0.34
C LEU A 38 16.20 -14.04 1.07
N LEU A 39 16.39 -15.25 1.57
CA LEU A 39 16.81 -15.55 2.93
C LEU A 39 18.12 -16.35 2.94
N SER A 40 18.81 -16.36 4.07
CA SER A 40 19.89 -17.34 4.28
C SER A 40 19.31 -18.75 4.45
N LEU A 41 20.08 -19.75 4.06
CA LEU A 41 19.70 -21.16 4.23
C LEU A 41 19.36 -21.46 5.70
N GLY A 42 18.21 -22.10 5.94
CA GLY A 42 17.74 -22.47 7.28
C GLY A 42 17.15 -21.32 8.11
N ARG A 43 17.02 -20.11 7.54
CA ARG A 43 16.58 -18.93 8.31
C ARG A 43 15.13 -19.04 8.79
N ILE A 44 14.29 -19.77 8.08
CA ILE A 44 12.88 -19.94 8.45
C ILE A 44 12.76 -20.74 9.73
N GLU A 45 13.50 -21.83 9.85
CA GLU A 45 13.55 -22.68 11.04
C GLU A 45 14.16 -21.94 12.24
N GLU A 46 15.20 -21.13 12.01
CA GLU A 46 15.76 -20.25 13.04
C GLU A 46 14.71 -19.26 13.57
N LEU A 47 14.01 -18.57 12.66
CA LEU A 47 12.94 -17.64 13.02
C LEU A 47 11.82 -18.35 13.80
N ILE A 48 11.43 -19.57 13.42
CA ILE A 48 10.42 -20.33 14.17
C ILE A 48 10.92 -20.61 15.61
N GLY A 49 12.20 -20.89 15.80
CA GLY A 49 12.81 -21.07 17.12
C GLY A 49 12.95 -19.78 17.94
N GLU A 50 13.02 -18.61 17.29
CA GLU A 50 13.16 -17.29 17.93
C GLU A 50 11.84 -16.73 18.49
N PHE A 51 10.68 -17.18 17.98
CA PHE A 51 9.37 -16.59 18.31
C PHE A 51 8.37 -17.61 18.86
N GLU A 52 7.61 -17.20 19.88
CA GLU A 52 6.59 -18.03 20.53
C GLU A 52 5.26 -18.10 19.76
N ASN A 53 5.03 -17.19 18.82
CA ASN A 53 3.77 -17.10 18.09
C ASN A 53 3.97 -16.74 16.61
N ALA A 54 3.01 -17.15 15.77
CA ALA A 54 3.04 -16.95 14.33
C ALA A 54 2.97 -15.47 13.91
N VAL A 55 2.34 -14.62 14.72
CA VAL A 55 2.16 -13.20 14.41
C VAL A 55 3.51 -12.48 14.46
N ASP A 56 4.28 -12.63 15.53
CA ASP A 56 5.59 -12.00 15.65
C ASP A 56 6.62 -12.60 14.70
N PHE A 57 6.56 -13.93 14.50
CA PHE A 57 7.31 -14.61 13.45
C PHE A 57 7.06 -14.00 12.07
N SER A 58 5.79 -13.87 11.66
CA SER A 58 5.45 -13.40 10.32
C SER A 58 5.84 -11.94 10.11
N LYS A 59 5.72 -11.09 11.14
CA LYS A 59 6.23 -9.71 11.12
C LYS A 59 7.72 -9.68 10.86
N LYS A 60 8.49 -10.50 11.60
CA LYS A 60 9.94 -10.57 11.45
C LYS A 60 10.35 -11.14 10.09
N LEU A 61 9.70 -12.20 9.65
CA LEU A 61 9.92 -12.79 8.32
C LEU A 61 9.68 -11.75 7.22
N PHE A 62 8.54 -11.05 7.24
CA PHE A 62 8.25 -10.03 6.23
C PHE A 62 9.25 -8.88 6.25
N GLN A 63 9.73 -8.49 7.44
CA GLN A 63 10.79 -7.49 7.58
C GLN A 63 12.09 -7.97 6.90
N GLU A 64 12.57 -9.18 7.19
CA GLU A 64 13.80 -9.71 6.59
C GLU A 64 13.69 -9.86 5.07
N LEU A 65 12.53 -10.31 4.58
CA LEU A 65 12.26 -10.39 3.14
C LEU A 65 12.28 -9.01 2.46
N SER A 66 11.73 -7.99 3.14
CA SER A 66 11.72 -6.61 2.65
C SER A 66 13.09 -5.96 2.67
N GLU A 67 13.95 -6.37 3.61
CA GLU A 67 15.31 -5.83 3.79
C GLU A 67 16.39 -6.61 3.04
N SER A 68 16.05 -7.77 2.46
CA SER A 68 16.96 -8.61 1.67
C SER A 68 17.65 -7.80 0.56
N PRO A 69 18.97 -7.99 0.33
CA PRO A 69 19.71 -7.32 -0.74
C PRO A 69 19.04 -7.48 -2.12
N LEU A 70 18.55 -8.69 -2.43
CA LEU A 70 17.88 -8.95 -3.70
C LEU A 70 16.56 -8.18 -3.86
N THR A 71 15.84 -7.94 -2.76
CA THR A 71 14.63 -7.10 -2.76
C THR A 71 14.98 -5.64 -2.99
N ARG A 72 16.08 -5.15 -2.42
CA ARG A 72 16.56 -3.77 -2.61
C ARG A 72 17.07 -3.53 -4.03
N ASP A 73 17.72 -4.52 -4.63
CA ASP A 73 18.31 -4.43 -5.97
C ASP A 73 17.27 -4.65 -7.10
N ASP A 74 16.17 -5.36 -6.82
CA ASP A 74 15.09 -5.60 -7.76
C ASP A 74 13.71 -5.40 -7.10
N GLU A 75 13.15 -4.20 -7.30
CA GLU A 75 11.84 -3.76 -6.78
C GLU A 75 10.67 -4.73 -7.08
N GLU A 76 10.78 -5.60 -8.09
CA GLU A 76 9.75 -6.57 -8.44
C GLU A 76 9.91 -7.94 -7.75
N ARG A 77 11.07 -8.20 -7.15
CA ARG A 77 11.47 -9.54 -6.69
C ARG A 77 10.56 -10.03 -5.57
N LEU A 78 10.48 -9.29 -4.48
CA LEU A 78 9.62 -9.64 -3.34
C LEU A 78 8.16 -9.78 -3.78
N TYR A 79 7.68 -8.88 -4.65
CA TYR A 79 6.33 -8.98 -5.21
C TYR A 79 6.11 -10.31 -5.94
N LYS A 80 7.04 -10.77 -6.79
CA LYS A 80 6.91 -12.05 -7.50
C LYS A 80 6.87 -13.24 -6.54
N ASN A 81 7.76 -13.25 -5.55
CA ASN A 81 7.80 -14.33 -4.56
C ASN A 81 6.50 -14.38 -3.74
N VAL A 82 6.02 -13.22 -3.27
CA VAL A 82 4.71 -13.11 -2.59
C VAL A 82 3.58 -13.59 -3.49
N MET A 83 3.50 -13.15 -4.75
CA MET A 83 2.44 -13.59 -5.67
C MET A 83 2.49 -15.10 -5.94
N THR A 84 3.69 -15.67 -6.07
CA THR A 84 3.87 -17.11 -6.29
C THR A 84 3.45 -17.91 -5.07
N TYR A 85 3.90 -17.49 -3.88
CA TYR A 85 3.49 -18.06 -2.59
C TYR A 85 1.98 -18.00 -2.42
N LEU A 86 1.35 -16.84 -2.61
CA LEU A 86 -0.09 -16.67 -2.46
C LEU A 86 -0.87 -17.54 -3.46
N GLN A 87 -0.36 -17.71 -4.68
CA GLN A 87 -0.99 -18.57 -5.68
C GLN A 87 -0.91 -20.06 -5.29
N ALA A 88 0.23 -20.51 -4.77
CA ALA A 88 0.48 -21.91 -4.44
C ALA A 88 -0.15 -22.32 -3.09
N CYS A 89 0.07 -21.51 -2.05
CA CYS A 89 -0.26 -21.85 -0.67
C CYS A 89 -1.62 -21.30 -0.23
N LEU A 90 -2.10 -20.21 -0.84
CA LEU A 90 -3.35 -19.53 -0.47
C LEU A 90 -4.23 -19.21 -1.69
N PRO A 91 -4.56 -20.22 -2.52
CA PRO A 91 -5.26 -20.01 -3.77
C PRO A 91 -6.62 -19.33 -3.55
N GLY A 92 -6.87 -18.27 -4.31
CA GLY A 92 -8.12 -17.51 -4.22
C GLY A 92 -8.23 -16.53 -3.06
N SER A 93 -7.16 -16.38 -2.24
CA SER A 93 -7.09 -15.39 -1.17
C SER A 93 -7.38 -13.96 -1.67
N ASN A 94 -8.02 -13.16 -0.81
CA ASN A 94 -8.35 -11.77 -1.15
C ASN A 94 -7.10 -10.94 -1.42
N VAL A 95 -6.03 -11.14 -0.65
CA VAL A 95 -4.73 -10.46 -0.84
C VAL A 95 -4.15 -10.73 -2.22
N HIS A 96 -4.20 -11.98 -2.70
CA HIS A 96 -3.76 -12.32 -4.05
C HIS A 96 -4.56 -11.58 -5.13
N LYS A 97 -5.87 -11.36 -4.92
CA LYS A 97 -6.70 -10.58 -5.85
C LYS A 97 -6.32 -9.10 -5.81
N LEU A 98 -6.13 -8.54 -4.61
CA LEU A 98 -5.80 -7.13 -4.40
C LEU A 98 -4.43 -6.74 -4.99
N LEU A 99 -3.47 -7.66 -4.96
CA LEU A 99 -2.13 -7.43 -5.49
C LEU A 99 -2.04 -7.52 -7.02
N LYS A 100 -3.08 -7.98 -7.74
CA LYS A 100 -3.04 -8.08 -9.20
C LYS A 100 -3.06 -6.69 -9.85
N CYS A 101 -1.88 -6.19 -10.26
CA CYS A 101 -1.70 -4.90 -10.94
C CYS A 101 -2.42 -4.74 -12.30
N SER A 102 -3.13 -5.77 -12.79
CA SER A 102 -3.71 -5.81 -14.14
C SER A 102 -5.24 -5.64 -14.16
N ASP A 103 -5.86 -5.39 -13.00
CA ASP A 103 -7.29 -5.15 -12.90
C ASP A 103 -7.71 -3.92 -13.73
N ARG A 104 -8.86 -4.03 -14.40
CA ARG A 104 -9.46 -2.92 -15.17
C ARG A 104 -9.85 -1.76 -14.24
N THR A 105 -10.22 -2.06 -13.00
CA THR A 105 -10.56 -1.05 -11.98
C THR A 105 -9.36 -0.16 -11.67
N MET A 106 -8.18 -0.76 -11.45
CA MET A 106 -6.93 -0.03 -11.22
C MET A 106 -6.50 0.84 -12.41
N ARG A 107 -6.79 0.41 -13.64
CA ARG A 107 -6.51 1.20 -14.85
C ARG A 107 -7.42 2.41 -15.00
N ARG A 108 -8.67 2.32 -14.54
CA ARG A 108 -9.68 3.37 -14.68
C ARG A 108 -9.54 4.48 -13.63
N SER A 109 -9.09 4.13 -12.42
CA SER A 109 -8.98 5.08 -11.30
C SER A 109 -7.68 5.90 -11.29
N GLN A 110 -6.82 5.80 -12.31
CA GLN A 110 -5.47 6.39 -12.30
C GLN A 110 -4.63 5.95 -11.10
N PHE A 111 -4.92 4.79 -10.51
CA PHE A 111 -4.23 4.29 -9.34
C PHE A 111 -2.73 4.04 -9.59
N SER A 112 -2.36 3.75 -10.84
CA SER A 112 -0.96 3.71 -11.27
C SER A 112 -0.17 4.97 -10.92
N THR A 113 -0.81 6.14 -10.92
CA THR A 113 -0.18 7.42 -10.57
C THR A 113 0.19 7.48 -9.09
N ILE A 114 -0.69 6.96 -8.23
CA ILE A 114 -0.42 6.80 -6.80
C ILE A 114 0.70 5.79 -6.59
N LEU A 115 0.61 4.60 -7.21
CA LEU A 115 1.64 3.57 -7.08
C LEU A 115 3.02 4.05 -7.55
N ASN A 116 3.08 4.83 -8.63
CA ASN A 116 4.34 5.40 -9.14
C ASN A 116 4.95 6.45 -8.21
N ASN A 117 4.19 7.01 -7.27
CA ASN A 117 4.61 8.13 -6.41
C ASN A 117 4.24 7.90 -4.94
N LEU A 118 4.13 6.64 -4.53
CA LEU A 118 3.52 6.24 -3.26
C LEU A 118 4.12 6.95 -2.05
N ASP A 119 5.44 7.08 -1.98
CA ASP A 119 6.11 7.73 -0.85
C ASP A 119 5.71 9.20 -0.68
N GLY A 120 5.53 9.93 -1.79
CA GLY A 120 5.04 11.30 -1.74
C GLY A 120 3.58 11.36 -1.29
N PHE A 121 2.73 10.46 -1.78
CA PHE A 121 1.35 10.35 -1.31
C PHE A 121 1.29 10.03 0.19
N LEU A 122 2.06 9.07 0.70
CA LEU A 122 2.11 8.75 2.13
C LEU A 122 2.65 9.93 2.96
N ARG A 123 3.66 10.65 2.46
CA ARG A 123 4.24 11.80 3.16
C ARG A 123 3.27 12.97 3.28
N TYR A 124 2.54 13.28 2.21
CA TYR A 124 1.72 14.50 2.13
C TYR A 124 0.22 14.27 2.37
N SER A 125 -0.23 13.02 2.51
CA SER A 125 -1.61 12.71 2.88
C SER A 125 -1.86 13.00 4.36
N ASP A 126 -2.89 13.78 4.63
CA ASP A 126 -3.49 13.97 5.96
C ASP A 126 -4.82 13.19 5.99
N PRO A 127 -4.92 12.10 6.78
CA PRO A 127 -6.09 11.23 6.77
C PRO A 127 -7.41 11.93 7.05
N GLU A 128 -7.47 12.78 8.07
CA GLU A 128 -8.70 13.46 8.48
C GLU A 128 -9.16 14.46 7.42
N THR A 129 -8.21 15.17 6.82
CA THR A 129 -8.47 16.12 5.74
C THR A 129 -9.00 15.42 4.50
N ILE A 130 -8.39 14.30 4.10
CA ILE A 130 -8.85 13.51 2.94
C ILE A 130 -10.23 12.93 3.23
N LEU A 131 -10.45 12.31 4.38
CA LEU A 131 -11.76 11.75 4.72
C LEU A 131 -12.86 12.81 4.73
N ARG A 132 -12.60 13.99 5.32
CA ARG A 132 -13.53 15.12 5.30
C ARG A 132 -13.80 15.61 3.87
N TYR A 133 -12.80 15.61 3.00
CA TYR A 133 -12.99 15.97 1.59
C TYR A 133 -13.85 14.93 0.86
N LEU A 134 -13.60 13.64 1.08
CA LEU A 134 -14.39 12.56 0.48
C LEU A 134 -15.84 12.55 1.00
N ASP A 135 -16.09 12.95 2.25
CA ASP A 135 -17.43 13.09 2.84
C ASP A 135 -18.30 14.14 2.10
N CYS A 136 -17.69 15.10 1.39
CA CYS A 136 -18.42 16.08 0.59
C CYS A 136 -19.09 15.48 -0.66
N TYR A 137 -18.77 14.24 -1.02
CA TYR A 137 -19.22 13.58 -2.24
C TYR A 137 -20.14 12.39 -1.96
N PRO A 138 -21.46 12.49 -2.26
CA PRO A 138 -22.42 11.42 -1.94
C PRO A 138 -22.11 10.06 -2.57
N HIS A 139 -21.43 10.02 -3.71
CA HIS A 139 -21.06 8.76 -4.38
C HIS A 139 -19.91 8.02 -3.69
N TYR A 140 -19.21 8.65 -2.73
CA TYR A 140 -18.16 8.02 -1.93
C TYR A 140 -18.65 7.49 -0.58
N THR A 141 -19.90 7.78 -0.18
CA THR A 141 -20.43 7.51 1.16
C THR A 141 -20.23 6.05 1.60
N ASP A 142 -20.59 5.06 0.77
CA ASP A 142 -20.48 3.65 1.14
C ASP A 142 -19.02 3.22 1.37
N VAL A 143 -18.10 3.69 0.51
CA VAL A 143 -16.67 3.38 0.61
C VAL A 143 -16.05 4.04 1.84
N VAL A 144 -16.39 5.30 2.11
CA VAL A 144 -15.88 6.03 3.28
C VAL A 144 -16.41 5.44 4.59
N ILE A 145 -17.67 5.01 4.65
CA ILE A 145 -18.23 4.31 5.82
C ILE A 145 -17.49 3.00 6.06
N ALA A 146 -17.27 2.20 5.02
CA ALA A 146 -16.53 0.93 5.13
C ALA A 146 -15.09 1.18 5.63
N LEU A 147 -14.42 2.19 5.07
CA LEU A 147 -13.08 2.59 5.47
C LEU A 147 -13.00 3.03 6.93
N ARG A 148 -13.94 3.85 7.41
CA ARG A 148 -13.99 4.29 8.82
C ARG A 148 -14.18 3.11 9.77
N ARG A 149 -15.04 2.14 9.43
CA ARG A 149 -15.19 0.90 10.20
C ARG A 149 -13.90 0.10 10.26
N GLU A 150 -13.18 0.00 9.14
CA GLU A 150 -11.89 -0.69 9.10
C GLU A 150 -10.84 0.04 9.96
N ILE A 151 -10.79 1.37 9.91
CA ILE A 151 -9.91 2.17 10.79
C ILE A 151 -10.24 1.92 12.26
N GLU A 152 -11.52 1.97 12.64
CA GLU A 152 -11.98 1.74 14.02
C GLU A 152 -11.63 0.34 14.53
N GLN A 153 -11.83 -0.70 13.71
CA GLN A 153 -11.49 -2.08 14.08
C GLN A 153 -10.00 -2.29 14.31
N ASN A 154 -9.15 -1.50 13.67
CA ASN A 154 -7.70 -1.62 13.73
C ASN A 154 -7.03 -0.64 14.70
N ARG A 155 -7.78 0.27 15.34
CA ARG A 155 -7.25 1.25 16.31
C ARG A 155 -6.76 0.64 17.63
N ASN A 156 -7.09 -0.61 17.93
CA ASN A 156 -6.69 -1.27 19.18
C ASN A 156 -5.28 -1.90 19.12
N ASP A 157 -4.60 -1.89 17.96
CA ASP A 157 -3.21 -2.32 17.82
C ASP A 157 -2.28 -1.10 18.06
N GLU A 158 -1.79 -0.93 19.29
CA GLU A 158 -1.19 0.28 19.90
C GLU A 158 0.10 0.88 19.23
N THR A 159 0.45 0.55 17.99
CA THR A 159 1.75 0.97 17.39
C THR A 159 1.76 1.47 15.94
N GLU A 160 0.62 1.56 15.22
CA GLU A 160 0.62 1.89 13.78
C GLU A 160 -0.37 3.01 13.38
N ASP A 161 -0.39 4.12 14.12
CA ASP A 161 -1.57 5.01 14.21
C ASP A 161 -1.87 5.90 12.98
N GLU A 162 -0.90 6.25 12.12
CA GLU A 162 -1.15 7.18 11.00
C GLU A 162 -0.79 6.61 9.61
N ASP A 163 0.38 5.98 9.46
CA ASP A 163 0.84 5.43 8.16
C ASP A 163 -0.08 4.31 7.65
N PHE A 164 -0.60 3.48 8.56
CA PHE A 164 -1.60 2.46 8.22
C PHE A 164 -2.88 3.09 7.66
N ILE A 165 -3.40 4.14 8.31
CA ILE A 165 -4.61 4.83 7.86
C ILE A 165 -4.37 5.46 6.47
N LYS A 166 -3.21 6.07 6.23
CA LYS A 166 -2.85 6.60 4.91
C LYS A 166 -2.85 5.50 3.85
N LYS A 167 -2.24 4.35 4.15
CA LYS A 167 -2.26 3.19 3.24
C LYS A 167 -3.69 2.72 2.98
N LEU A 168 -4.54 2.61 4.00
CA LEU A 168 -5.95 2.24 3.84
C LEU A 168 -6.69 3.21 2.91
N ILE A 169 -6.59 4.52 3.15
CA ILE A 169 -7.18 5.55 2.28
C ILE A 169 -6.74 5.35 0.83
N LEU A 170 -5.43 5.22 0.57
CA LEU A 170 -4.91 5.08 -0.79
C LEU A 170 -5.40 3.78 -1.46
N ARG A 171 -5.54 2.68 -0.71
CA ARG A 171 -6.08 1.41 -1.23
C ARG A 171 -7.55 1.51 -1.67
N THR A 172 -8.32 2.47 -1.15
CA THR A 172 -9.72 2.66 -1.56
C THR A 172 -9.88 3.34 -2.93
N VAL A 173 -8.83 3.98 -3.46
CA VAL A 173 -8.89 4.76 -4.71
C VAL A 173 -9.45 3.96 -5.90
N PRO A 174 -9.06 2.70 -6.15
CA PRO A 174 -9.70 1.88 -7.19
C PRO A 174 -11.20 1.64 -7.00
N MET A 175 -11.71 1.70 -5.77
CA MET A 175 -13.12 1.50 -5.44
C MET A 175 -13.95 2.78 -5.60
N LEU A 176 -13.33 3.95 -5.46
CA LEU A 176 -13.98 5.24 -5.58
C LEU A 176 -14.40 5.55 -7.03
N GLY A 177 -13.69 4.99 -8.02
CA GLY A 177 -14.09 5.08 -9.43
C GLY A 177 -13.09 5.82 -10.31
N GLU A 178 -13.56 6.27 -11.49
CA GLU A 178 -12.74 7.02 -12.43
C GLU A 178 -12.34 8.38 -11.84
N SER A 179 -11.10 8.81 -12.09
CA SER A 179 -10.56 10.10 -11.62
C SER A 179 -10.39 10.30 -10.12
N SER A 180 -10.71 9.30 -9.27
CA SER A 180 -10.60 9.41 -7.80
C SER A 180 -9.18 9.69 -7.29
N ALA A 181 -8.13 9.31 -8.03
CA ALA A 181 -6.77 9.70 -7.69
C ALA A 181 -6.60 11.24 -7.70
N TYR A 182 -7.31 11.96 -8.57
CA TYR A 182 -7.25 13.42 -8.61
C TYR A 182 -7.93 14.05 -7.41
N ASP A 183 -9.01 13.47 -6.88
CA ASP A 183 -9.66 13.93 -5.64
C ASP A 183 -8.68 13.86 -4.45
N ILE A 184 -7.90 12.77 -4.36
CA ILE A 184 -6.83 12.64 -3.36
C ILE A 184 -5.76 13.72 -3.58
N MET A 185 -5.31 13.92 -4.82
CA MET A 185 -4.33 14.96 -5.15
C MET A 185 -4.84 16.37 -4.82
N PHE A 186 -6.12 16.65 -5.07
CA PHE A 186 -6.75 17.93 -4.74
C PHE A 186 -6.75 18.15 -3.23
N SER A 187 -7.15 17.14 -2.46
CA SER A 187 -7.13 17.22 -1.01
C SER A 187 -5.72 17.48 -0.48
N ILE A 188 -4.69 16.84 -1.03
CA ILE A 188 -3.29 17.10 -0.68
C ILE A 188 -2.87 18.51 -1.07
N HIS A 189 -3.24 18.98 -2.27
CA HIS A 189 -2.81 20.28 -2.79
C HIS A 189 -3.45 21.47 -2.07
N GLU A 190 -4.75 21.41 -1.79
CA GLU A 190 -5.51 22.56 -1.26
C GLU A 190 -5.59 22.57 0.27
N ASN A 191 -5.51 21.40 0.94
CA ASN A 191 -5.88 21.30 2.35
C ASN A 191 -4.77 20.82 3.29
N THR A 192 -3.50 20.74 2.87
CA THR A 192 -2.41 20.47 3.83
C THR A 192 -2.31 21.59 4.88
N SER A 193 -2.22 21.19 6.15
CA SER A 193 -2.36 22.05 7.32
C SER A 193 -1.03 22.43 7.99
N ASN A 194 0.13 22.22 7.34
CA ASN A 194 1.46 22.28 7.97
C ASN A 194 2.54 23.05 7.17
N ASN A 195 3.71 23.26 7.79
CA ASN A 195 4.92 23.89 7.20
C ASN A 195 5.45 23.25 5.89
N LEU A 196 4.83 22.17 5.40
CA LEU A 196 5.18 21.45 4.17
C LEU A 196 4.27 21.80 2.98
N ASN A 197 3.38 22.80 3.12
CA ASN A 197 2.38 23.13 2.10
C ASN A 197 2.95 23.41 0.71
N GLU A 198 4.07 24.12 0.61
CA GLU A 198 4.71 24.38 -0.70
C GLU A 198 5.34 23.11 -1.29
N GLU A 199 5.87 22.21 -0.47
CA GLU A 199 6.40 20.92 -0.94
C GLU A 199 5.28 20.00 -1.42
N ALA A 200 4.15 19.95 -0.70
CA ALA A 200 2.99 19.14 -1.07
C ALA A 200 2.40 19.61 -2.42
N LYS A 201 2.23 20.92 -2.60
CA LYS A 201 1.78 21.50 -3.89
C LYS A 201 2.76 21.18 -5.02
N THR A 202 4.05 21.43 -4.79
CA THR A 202 5.10 21.13 -5.77
C THR A 202 5.13 19.64 -6.13
N PHE A 203 4.91 18.76 -5.15
CA PHE A 203 4.80 17.33 -5.39
C PHE A 203 3.64 16.99 -6.34
N ILE A 204 2.44 17.49 -6.07
CA ILE A 204 1.26 17.24 -6.93
C ILE A 204 1.47 17.79 -8.34
N GLU A 205 2.00 19.01 -8.46
CA GLU A 205 2.31 19.62 -9.75
C GLU A 205 3.35 18.79 -10.53
N ASN A 206 4.39 18.27 -9.86
CA ASN A 206 5.39 17.40 -10.49
C ASN A 206 4.81 16.05 -10.92
N VAL A 207 3.96 15.44 -10.10
CA VAL A 207 3.26 14.18 -10.45
C VAL A 207 2.44 14.35 -11.73
N LEU A 208 1.82 15.52 -11.90
CA LEU A 208 0.99 15.87 -13.05
C LEU A 208 1.75 16.56 -14.19
N GLN A 209 3.06 16.78 -14.04
CA GLN A 209 3.90 17.49 -15.01
C GLN A 209 3.39 18.91 -15.34
N LEU A 210 2.82 19.59 -14.34
CA LEU A 210 2.27 20.94 -14.47
C LEU A 210 3.33 22.00 -14.20
N LYS A 211 3.10 23.20 -14.72
CA LYS A 211 3.85 24.39 -14.29
C LYS A 211 3.38 24.81 -12.89
N ARG A 212 4.27 25.46 -12.14
CA ARG A 212 3.96 25.98 -10.80
C ARG A 212 2.74 26.90 -10.82
N GLY A 213 1.78 26.66 -9.93
CA GLY A 213 0.48 27.31 -9.86
C GLY A 213 -0.56 26.77 -10.85
N GLY A 214 -0.23 25.77 -11.67
CA GLY A 214 -1.07 25.27 -12.76
C GLY A 214 -2.17 24.30 -12.32
N PHE A 215 -2.13 23.80 -11.08
CA PHE A 215 -3.07 22.77 -10.61
C PHE A 215 -4.54 23.20 -10.64
N LYS A 216 -4.86 24.45 -10.25
CA LYS A 216 -6.24 24.93 -10.25
C LYS A 216 -6.87 24.99 -11.64
N ALA A 217 -6.07 25.36 -12.65
CA ALA A 217 -6.53 25.35 -14.03
C ALA A 217 -6.75 23.90 -14.51
N PHE A 218 -5.81 23.00 -14.21
CA PHE A 218 -5.92 21.58 -14.55
C PHE A 218 -7.14 20.89 -13.93
N TYR A 219 -7.47 21.20 -12.67
CA TYR A 219 -8.57 20.54 -11.96
C TYR A 219 -9.96 21.12 -12.28
N GLY A 220 -10.00 22.37 -12.75
CA GLY A 220 -11.25 23.06 -13.09
C GLY A 220 -11.70 22.87 -14.54
N GLU A 221 -10.90 22.22 -15.37
CA GLU A 221 -11.20 21.81 -16.76
C GLU A 221 -11.87 20.42 -16.79
#